data_AF-A0A2N6BFG9-F1
#
_entry.id   AF-A0A2N6BFG9-F1
#
_cell.length_a   1.000
_cell.length_b   1.000
_cell.length_c   1.000
_cell.angle_alpha   90.00
_cell.angle_beta   90.00
_cell.angle_gamma   90.00
#
_symmetry.space_group_name_H-M   'P 1'
#
loop_
_entity.id
_entity.type
_entity.pdbx_description
1 polymer ?
#
loop_
_entity_poly.entity_id
_entity_poly.type
_entity_poly.pdbx_seq_one_letter_code
_entity_poly.pdbx_strand_id
1 'polypeptide(L)'
;MNILLSNDDGVDAPGLRALAEALSPLGRVVVVAPDRERNAVAHALTLHRPLRLKEVRKDWYSADGTPTDCVHLGVHAVLERPPELLVAGINAGGNLGDDLTYSGTVGVALEGALLGVPSMAVSLVARGGFNFVPAARVAAYIAGQIIERGLPERVFLNVNVPNLPEGASIPDIRVTTQGRRIFGSGIVKNEDPRGGEYYWIGGSELGYVDGDAGSDVAALADGCISVTPLHTDLTFGGFISDLSDWELNQKPGGHR
;
A
#
# COMPACT_ATOMS: atom_id res chain seq x y z
N MET A 1 9.15 5.63 21.43
CA MET A 1 9.07 5.25 20.01
C MET A 1 7.66 5.52 19.54
N ASN A 2 7.52 6.25 18.44
CA ASN A 2 6.29 6.59 17.76
C ASN A 2 6.17 5.69 16.52
N ILE A 3 5.00 5.10 16.35
CA ILE A 3 4.62 4.35 15.15
C ILE A 3 3.46 5.10 14.52
N LEU A 4 3.62 5.56 13.28
CA LEU A 4 2.57 6.23 12.53
C LEU A 4 1.77 5.21 11.74
N LEU A 5 0.45 5.21 11.90
CA LEU A 5 -0.49 4.36 11.16
C LEU A 5 -1.37 5.21 10.25
N SER A 6 -1.60 4.70 9.05
CA SER A 6 -2.54 5.27 8.08
C SER A 6 -3.11 4.15 7.19
N ASN A 7 -4.09 4.45 6.35
CA ASN A 7 -4.70 3.54 5.39
C ASN A 7 -5.44 4.34 4.29
N ASP A 8 -6.06 3.63 3.36
CA ASP A 8 -7.03 4.15 2.39
C ASP A 8 -8.48 3.83 2.72
N ASP A 9 -8.78 2.86 3.59
CA ASP A 9 -10.16 2.55 4.03
C ASP A 9 -10.77 3.62 4.96
N GLY A 10 -9.95 4.47 5.57
CA GLY A 10 -10.35 5.55 6.49
C GLY A 10 -10.18 5.24 7.98
N VAL A 11 -10.34 6.27 8.81
CA VAL A 11 -10.01 6.27 10.25
C VAL A 11 -10.81 5.27 11.09
N ASP A 12 -12.04 4.93 10.66
CA ASP A 12 -12.91 4.01 11.38
C ASP A 12 -12.77 2.54 10.88
N ALA A 13 -11.82 2.27 9.98
CA ALA A 13 -11.67 0.95 9.38
C ALA A 13 -11.31 -0.13 10.42
N PRO A 14 -11.97 -1.30 10.38
CA PRO A 14 -11.70 -2.39 11.32
C PRO A 14 -10.27 -2.93 11.20
N GLY A 15 -9.71 -2.97 9.99
CA GLY A 15 -8.32 -3.38 9.76
C GLY A 15 -7.30 -2.44 10.40
N LEU A 16 -7.54 -1.12 10.33
CA LEU A 16 -6.71 -0.10 10.98
C LEU A 16 -6.75 -0.21 12.50
N ARG A 17 -7.94 -0.47 13.08
CA ARG A 17 -8.10 -0.72 14.51
C ARG A 17 -7.34 -1.96 14.96
N ALA A 18 -7.51 -3.09 14.27
CA ALA A 18 -6.81 -4.33 14.61
C ALA A 18 -5.29 -4.16 14.54
N LEU A 19 -4.80 -3.42 13.54
CA LEU A 19 -3.38 -3.10 13.39
C LEU A 19 -2.86 -2.24 14.54
N ALA A 20 -3.58 -1.17 14.90
CA ALA A 20 -3.20 -0.29 16.01
C ALA A 20 -3.12 -1.05 17.34
N GLU A 21 -4.08 -1.94 17.60
CA GLU A 21 -4.08 -2.79 18.81
C GLU A 21 -2.85 -3.72 18.83
N ALA A 22 -2.55 -4.37 17.71
CA ALA A 22 -1.41 -5.30 17.61
C ALA A 22 -0.03 -4.62 17.68
N LEU A 23 0.09 -3.36 17.24
CA LEU A 23 1.34 -2.60 17.27
C LEU A 23 1.57 -1.84 18.59
N SER A 24 0.52 -1.63 19.39
CA SER A 24 0.60 -0.91 20.66
C SER A 24 1.66 -1.44 21.66
N PRO A 25 1.99 -2.75 21.72
CA PRO A 25 3.07 -3.23 22.58
C PRO A 25 4.47 -2.81 22.13
N LEU A 26 4.65 -2.45 20.86
CA LEU A 26 5.95 -2.03 20.31
C LEU A 26 6.25 -0.57 20.64
N GLY A 27 5.25 0.31 20.68
CA GLY A 27 5.43 1.73 20.97
C GLY A 27 4.14 2.56 20.96
N ARG A 28 4.27 3.88 21.06
CA ARG A 28 3.14 4.82 20.96
C ARG A 28 2.63 4.81 19.52
N VAL A 29 1.45 4.26 19.32
CA VAL A 29 0.75 4.30 18.04
C VAL A 29 0.02 5.62 17.89
N VAL A 30 0.29 6.33 16.79
CA VAL A 30 -0.44 7.52 16.37
C VAL A 30 -1.07 7.23 15.02
N VAL A 31 -2.38 7.42 14.92
CA VAL A 31 -3.15 7.15 13.69
C VAL A 31 -3.50 8.47 13.03
N VAL A 32 -3.17 8.62 11.76
CA VAL A 32 -3.67 9.71 10.91
C VAL A 32 -4.18 9.07 9.63
N ALA A 33 -5.49 9.14 9.42
CA ALA A 33 -6.14 8.44 8.31
C ALA A 33 -7.25 9.28 7.67
N PRO A 34 -7.67 8.96 6.44
CA PRO A 34 -8.76 9.66 5.77
C PRO A 34 -10.08 9.60 6.55
N ASP A 35 -10.93 10.59 6.35
CA ASP A 35 -12.28 10.69 6.93
C ASP A 35 -13.30 9.72 6.30
N ARG A 36 -12.96 9.10 5.17
CA ARG A 36 -13.73 8.11 4.44
C ARG A 36 -12.81 7.25 3.59
N GLU A 37 -13.34 6.16 3.05
CA GLU A 37 -12.65 5.32 2.07
C GLU A 37 -12.17 6.13 0.84
N ARG A 38 -10.92 5.87 0.42
CA ARG A 38 -10.19 6.52 -0.69
C ARG A 38 -9.55 5.47 -1.60
N ASN A 39 -10.37 4.59 -2.15
CA ASN A 39 -9.88 3.55 -3.06
C ASN A 39 -9.27 4.11 -4.34
N ALA A 40 -8.27 3.40 -4.87
CA ALA A 40 -7.65 3.65 -6.18
C ALA A 40 -7.10 5.08 -6.39
N VAL A 41 -6.75 5.77 -5.29
CA VAL A 41 -6.12 7.09 -5.35
C VAL A 41 -4.61 7.04 -5.62
N ALA A 42 -4.03 5.83 -5.68
CA ALA A 42 -2.60 5.61 -5.82
C ALA A 42 -1.80 6.50 -4.83
N HIS A 43 -0.85 7.26 -5.35
CA HIS A 43 0.03 8.15 -4.60
C HIS A 43 -0.32 9.64 -4.80
N ALA A 44 -1.61 9.99 -4.69
CA ALA A 44 -2.09 11.36 -4.91
C ALA A 44 -1.90 12.27 -3.70
N LEU A 45 -1.51 13.53 -3.93
CA LEU A 45 -1.38 14.57 -2.92
C LEU A 45 -2.31 15.76 -3.21
N THR A 46 -2.94 16.33 -2.18
CA THR A 46 -3.83 17.49 -2.34
C THR A 46 -3.05 18.79 -2.31
N LEU A 47 -2.89 19.44 -3.47
CA LEU A 47 -2.14 20.70 -3.61
C LEU A 47 -3.02 21.94 -3.87
N HIS A 48 -4.29 21.75 -4.26
CA HIS A 48 -5.15 22.82 -4.78
C HIS A 48 -6.12 23.41 -3.73
N ARG A 49 -6.13 22.88 -2.51
CA ARG A 49 -6.98 23.34 -1.40
C ARG A 49 -6.35 23.03 -0.05
N PRO A 50 -6.72 23.72 1.04
CA PRO A 50 -6.30 23.35 2.37
C PRO A 50 -6.91 22.02 2.83
N LEU A 51 -6.20 21.35 3.73
CA LEU A 51 -6.63 20.13 4.42
C LEU A 51 -7.17 20.46 5.82
N ARG A 52 -8.13 19.66 6.28
CA ARG A 52 -8.71 19.72 7.63
C ARG A 52 -8.32 18.46 8.39
N LEU A 53 -7.75 18.65 9.58
CA LEU A 53 -7.35 17.58 10.48
C LEU A 53 -8.14 17.70 11.79
N LYS A 54 -8.68 16.58 12.27
CA LYS A 54 -9.45 16.52 13.51
C LYS A 54 -8.97 15.34 14.35
N GLU A 55 -8.62 15.58 15.61
CA GLU A 55 -8.44 14.50 16.58
C GLU A 55 -9.83 13.92 16.93
N VAL A 56 -10.07 12.65 16.62
CA VAL A 56 -11.35 11.96 16.85
C VAL A 56 -11.35 11.19 18.18
N ARG A 57 -10.16 10.79 18.64
CA ARG A 57 -9.86 10.29 19.99
C ARG A 57 -8.36 10.45 20.22
N LYS A 58 -7.90 10.28 21.46
CA LYS A 58 -6.48 10.40 21.80
C LYS A 58 -5.60 9.62 20.82
N ASP A 59 -4.64 10.32 20.20
CA ASP A 59 -3.68 9.77 19.24
C ASP A 59 -4.30 9.26 17.92
N TRP A 60 -5.56 9.60 17.63
CA TRP A 60 -6.23 9.27 16.38
C TRP A 60 -6.79 10.51 15.72
N TYR A 61 -6.37 10.73 14.48
CA TYR A 61 -6.70 11.89 13.70
C TYR A 61 -7.34 11.49 12.37
N SER A 62 -8.39 12.21 12.02
CA SER A 62 -9.10 12.09 10.75
C SER A 62 -8.80 13.31 9.89
N ALA A 63 -8.45 13.09 8.62
CA ALA A 63 -8.20 14.14 7.66
C ALA A 63 -9.11 14.04 6.42
N ASP A 64 -9.52 15.18 5.87
CA ASP A 64 -10.34 15.22 4.65
C ASP A 64 -9.54 15.03 3.34
N GLY A 65 -8.31 14.55 3.43
CA GLY A 65 -7.35 14.38 2.34
C GLY A 65 -7.25 12.95 1.78
N THR A 66 -6.18 12.71 1.03
CA THR A 66 -5.74 11.39 0.56
C THR A 66 -4.94 10.64 1.64
N PRO A 67 -4.66 9.34 1.45
CA PRO A 67 -3.78 8.60 2.34
C PRO A 67 -2.37 9.22 2.44
N THR A 68 -1.79 9.68 1.33
CA THR A 68 -0.51 10.40 1.29
C THR A 68 -0.58 11.73 2.06
N ASP A 69 -1.67 12.50 1.93
CA ASP A 69 -1.89 13.71 2.73
C ASP A 69 -1.84 13.39 4.24
N CYS A 70 -2.43 12.27 4.64
CA CYS A 70 -2.43 11.82 6.04
C CYS A 70 -1.02 11.51 6.55
N VAL A 71 -0.15 10.97 5.70
CA VAL A 71 1.27 10.74 6.04
C VAL A 71 1.96 12.07 6.34
N HIS A 72 1.85 13.07 5.46
CA HIS A 72 2.47 14.38 5.69
C HIS A 72 1.91 15.07 6.94
N LEU A 73 0.59 15.04 7.14
CA LEU A 73 -0.02 15.61 8.34
C LEU A 73 0.46 14.88 9.60
N GLY A 74 0.58 13.56 9.56
CA GLY A 74 1.11 12.75 10.65
C GLY A 74 2.55 13.10 11.00
N VAL A 75 3.42 13.10 9.99
CA VAL A 75 4.87 13.33 10.18
C VAL A 75 5.18 14.78 10.56
N HIS A 76 4.52 15.76 9.93
CA HIS A 76 4.91 17.17 10.05
C HIS A 76 4.01 18.02 10.93
N ALA A 77 2.75 17.63 11.17
CA ALA A 77 1.81 18.44 11.95
C ALA A 77 1.39 17.79 13.28
N VAL A 78 1.30 16.45 13.33
CA VAL A 78 0.85 15.72 14.52
C VAL A 78 2.02 15.32 15.43
N LEU A 79 3.07 14.73 14.84
CA LEU A 79 4.22 14.28 15.60
C LEU A 79 5.25 15.40 15.78
N GLU A 80 5.81 15.51 16.98
CA GLU A 80 6.89 16.48 17.28
C GLU A 80 8.24 16.06 16.66
N ARG A 81 8.39 14.77 16.35
CA ARG A 81 9.57 14.19 15.73
C ARG A 81 9.15 13.09 14.76
N PRO A 82 9.93 12.81 13.70
CA PRO A 82 9.61 11.74 12.77
C PRO A 82 9.34 10.41 13.49
N PRO A 83 8.36 9.61 13.04
CA PRO A 83 8.12 8.30 13.59
C PRO A 83 9.28 7.35 13.28
N GLU A 84 9.51 6.36 14.13
CA GLU A 84 10.54 5.33 13.87
C GLU A 84 10.04 4.24 12.90
N LEU A 85 8.72 4.14 12.71
CA LEU A 85 8.09 3.23 11.77
C LEU A 85 6.77 3.81 11.28
N LEU A 86 6.49 3.64 9.99
CA LEU A 86 5.18 3.89 9.40
C LEU A 86 4.57 2.57 8.90
N VAL A 87 3.32 2.32 9.26
CA VAL A 87 2.59 1.11 8.85
C VAL A 87 1.27 1.47 8.20
N ALA A 88 1.09 1.04 6.95
CA ALA A 88 -0.15 1.21 6.20
C ALA A 88 -1.05 -0.03 6.30
N GLY A 89 -2.35 0.18 6.52
CA GLY A 89 -3.36 -0.87 6.45
C GLY A 89 -4.10 -1.12 7.78
N ILE A 90 -4.62 -2.33 8.04
CA ILE A 90 -4.66 -3.49 7.14
C ILE A 90 -5.74 -3.29 6.08
N ASN A 91 -5.35 -3.29 4.81
CA ASN A 91 -6.27 -3.13 3.68
C ASN A 91 -7.24 -4.32 3.57
N ALA A 92 -8.51 -4.03 3.30
CA ALA A 92 -9.55 -5.02 3.03
C ALA A 92 -9.50 -5.53 1.57
N GLY A 93 -8.41 -6.19 1.22
CA GLY A 93 -8.16 -6.71 -0.12
C GLY A 93 -6.66 -6.87 -0.37
N GLY A 94 -6.28 -7.76 -1.29
CA GLY A 94 -4.88 -7.94 -1.66
C GLY A 94 -4.33 -6.79 -2.51
N ASN A 95 -3.07 -6.43 -2.28
CA ASN A 95 -2.30 -5.51 -3.12
C ASN A 95 -1.12 -6.30 -3.70
N LEU A 96 -1.33 -6.87 -4.89
CA LEU A 96 -0.46 -7.89 -5.49
C LEU A 96 -0.06 -7.50 -6.92
N GLY A 97 1.19 -7.78 -7.28
CA GLY A 97 1.69 -7.58 -8.63
C GLY A 97 1.53 -6.14 -9.13
N ASP A 98 1.03 -5.96 -10.35
CA ASP A 98 0.90 -4.63 -10.96
C ASP A 98 -0.14 -3.72 -10.28
N ASP A 99 -1.00 -4.28 -9.41
CA ASP A 99 -2.02 -3.52 -8.67
C ASP A 99 -1.42 -2.56 -7.63
N LEU A 100 -0.16 -2.79 -7.24
CA LEU A 100 0.59 -1.92 -6.34
C LEU A 100 0.60 -0.46 -6.80
N THR A 101 0.62 -0.23 -8.12
CA THR A 101 0.65 1.11 -8.74
C THR A 101 -0.60 1.93 -8.42
N TYR A 102 -1.73 1.27 -8.15
CA TYR A 102 -3.02 1.93 -7.92
C TYR A 102 -3.41 1.99 -6.44
N SER A 103 -2.66 1.31 -5.57
CA SER A 103 -2.99 1.09 -4.18
C SER A 103 -2.70 2.31 -3.31
N GLY A 104 -3.72 2.78 -2.58
CA GLY A 104 -3.54 3.85 -1.59
C GLY A 104 -2.77 3.35 -0.37
N THR A 105 -3.05 2.13 0.10
CA THR A 105 -2.28 1.48 1.18
C THR A 105 -0.78 1.37 0.83
N VAL A 106 -0.43 0.95 -0.39
CA VAL A 106 0.98 0.93 -0.84
C VAL A 106 1.54 2.36 -0.95
N GLY A 107 0.74 3.31 -1.45
CA GLY A 107 1.10 4.72 -1.52
C GLY A 107 1.48 5.32 -0.17
N VAL A 108 0.82 4.94 0.92
CA VAL A 108 1.17 5.36 2.28
C VAL A 108 2.59 4.90 2.66
N ALA A 109 2.91 3.62 2.43
CA ALA A 109 4.23 3.08 2.75
C ALA A 109 5.33 3.64 1.83
N LEU A 110 5.00 3.87 0.56
CA LEU A 110 5.86 4.54 -0.42
C LEU A 110 6.22 5.97 0.05
N GLU A 111 5.22 6.76 0.46
CA GLU A 111 5.44 8.13 0.96
C GLU A 111 6.30 8.12 2.23
N GLY A 112 6.05 7.18 3.15
CA GLY A 112 6.89 7.02 4.34
C GLY A 112 8.36 6.79 3.97
N ALA A 113 8.64 5.90 3.02
CA ALA A 113 10.00 5.65 2.54
C ALA A 113 10.63 6.88 1.84
N LEU A 114 9.84 7.67 1.10
CA LEU A 114 10.28 8.94 0.49
C LEU A 114 10.65 9.99 1.55
N LEU A 115 9.94 10.00 2.68
CA LEU A 115 10.23 10.87 3.82
C LEU A 115 11.36 10.34 4.72
N GLY A 116 12.01 9.24 4.34
CA GLY A 116 13.12 8.63 5.10
C GLY A 116 12.65 7.84 6.34
N VAL A 117 11.38 7.46 6.41
CA VAL A 117 10.81 6.66 7.48
C VAL A 117 10.74 5.19 7.03
N PRO A 118 11.31 4.23 7.79
CA PRO A 118 11.10 2.80 7.53
C PRO A 118 9.61 2.49 7.48
N SER A 119 9.16 1.82 6.41
CA SER A 119 7.74 1.72 6.10
C SER A 119 7.33 0.33 5.64
N MET A 120 6.08 -0.04 5.94
CA MET A 120 5.47 -1.24 5.39
C MET A 120 3.97 -1.07 5.13
N ALA A 121 3.47 -1.75 4.09
CA ALA A 121 2.07 -1.86 3.74
C ALA A 121 1.56 -3.27 4.05
N VAL A 122 0.36 -3.38 4.62
CA VAL A 122 -0.24 -4.65 5.02
C VAL A 122 -1.63 -4.81 4.41
N SER A 123 -1.85 -5.95 3.77
CA SER A 123 -3.07 -6.25 3.04
C SER A 123 -3.61 -7.64 3.41
N LEU A 124 -4.92 -7.76 3.62
CA LEU A 124 -5.60 -9.03 3.86
C LEU A 124 -6.27 -9.51 2.57
N VAL A 125 -5.80 -10.63 2.03
CA VAL A 125 -6.29 -11.18 0.76
C VAL A 125 -7.58 -11.96 0.99
N ALA A 126 -8.72 -11.29 0.83
CA ALA A 126 -10.06 -11.88 0.89
C ALA A 126 -11.04 -11.15 -0.03
N ARG A 127 -12.15 -11.81 -0.38
CA ARG A 127 -13.32 -11.18 -1.03
C ARG A 127 -14.45 -10.82 -0.06
N GLY A 128 -14.33 -11.23 1.20
CA GLY A 128 -15.33 -11.05 2.26
C GLY A 128 -14.98 -11.89 3.48
N GLY A 129 -15.71 -11.69 4.59
CA GLY A 129 -15.44 -12.41 5.85
C GLY A 129 -14.05 -12.11 6.41
N PHE A 130 -13.64 -10.84 6.37
CA PHE A 130 -12.29 -10.41 6.73
C PHE A 130 -11.96 -10.71 8.19
N ASN A 131 -10.95 -11.54 8.43
CA ASN A 131 -10.37 -11.75 9.74
C ASN A 131 -9.03 -11.02 9.86
N PHE A 132 -9.06 -9.80 10.40
CA PHE A 132 -7.87 -8.96 10.51
C PHE A 132 -6.90 -9.38 11.62
N VAL A 133 -7.34 -10.16 12.61
CA VAL A 133 -6.52 -10.49 13.79
C VAL A 133 -5.23 -11.24 13.43
N PRO A 134 -5.25 -12.30 12.60
CA PRO A 134 -4.03 -12.97 12.17
C PRO A 134 -3.09 -12.05 11.38
N ALA A 135 -3.64 -11.23 10.47
CA ALA A 135 -2.85 -10.27 9.69
C ALA A 135 -2.20 -9.20 10.57
N ALA A 136 -2.89 -8.72 11.62
CA ALA A 136 -2.34 -7.77 12.58
C ALA A 136 -1.19 -8.37 13.39
N ARG A 137 -1.27 -9.66 13.75
CA ARG A 137 -0.17 -10.38 14.42
C ARG A 137 1.06 -10.52 13.53
N VAL A 138 0.84 -10.86 12.25
CA VAL A 138 1.92 -10.92 11.25
C VAL A 138 2.55 -9.54 11.07
N ALA A 139 1.73 -8.48 10.96
CA ALA A 139 2.21 -7.11 10.85
C ALA A 139 3.06 -6.71 12.06
N ALA A 140 2.62 -7.00 13.28
CA ALA A 140 3.39 -6.69 14.49
C ALA A 140 4.73 -7.46 14.55
N TYR A 141 4.75 -8.72 14.11
CA TYR A 141 5.99 -9.49 14.02
C TYR A 141 6.98 -8.84 13.04
N ILE A 142 6.55 -8.51 11.82
CA ILE A 142 7.39 -7.88 10.80
C ILE A 142 7.82 -6.46 11.21
N ALA A 143 6.91 -5.68 11.80
CA ALA A 143 7.20 -4.36 12.35
C ALA A 143 8.32 -4.43 13.40
N GLY A 144 8.28 -5.41 14.30
CA GLY A 144 9.35 -5.65 15.26
C GLY A 144 10.70 -5.93 14.59
N GLN A 145 10.72 -6.70 13.50
CA GLN A 145 11.94 -6.95 12.72
C GLN A 145 12.47 -5.68 12.03
N ILE A 146 11.59 -4.84 11.49
CA ILE A 146 11.98 -3.54 10.90
C ILE A 146 12.57 -2.61 11.96
N ILE A 147 11.94 -2.52 13.14
CA ILE A 147 12.42 -1.68 14.24
C ILE A 147 13.80 -2.11 14.72
N GLU A 148 14.04 -3.43 14.81
CA GLU A 148 15.31 -3.98 15.28
C GLU A 148 16.45 -3.83 14.25
N ARG A 149 16.15 -4.04 12.97
CA ARG A 149 17.17 -4.20 11.91
C ARG A 149 17.27 -3.01 10.96
N GLY A 150 16.24 -2.17 10.90
CA GLY A 150 16.08 -1.11 9.91
C GLY A 150 15.70 -1.63 8.53
N LEU A 151 15.51 -0.69 7.61
CA LEU A 151 15.41 -0.91 6.17
C LEU A 151 16.42 -0.01 5.45
N PRO A 152 16.90 -0.41 4.26
CA PRO A 152 17.66 0.50 3.41
C PRO A 152 16.85 1.77 3.10
N GLU A 153 17.54 2.87 2.79
CA GLU A 153 16.88 4.09 2.35
C GLU A 153 15.98 3.79 1.14
N ARG A 154 14.81 4.45 1.07
CA ARG A 154 13.88 4.35 -0.06
C ARG A 154 13.32 2.94 -0.31
N VAL A 155 13.52 2.00 0.62
CA VAL A 155 12.92 0.65 0.61
C VAL A 155 11.77 0.58 1.62
N PHE A 156 10.68 -0.04 1.21
CA PHE A 156 9.55 -0.39 2.07
C PHE A 156 9.08 -1.82 1.80
N LEU A 157 8.36 -2.42 2.73
CA LEU A 157 7.84 -3.79 2.57
C LEU A 157 6.36 -3.79 2.21
N ASN A 158 5.97 -4.55 1.19
CA ASN A 158 4.58 -4.87 0.93
C ASN A 158 4.26 -6.28 1.45
N VAL A 159 3.28 -6.40 2.33
CA VAL A 159 2.93 -7.63 3.02
C VAL A 159 1.49 -8.01 2.68
N ASN A 160 1.32 -9.21 2.13
CA ASN A 160 0.00 -9.79 1.86
C ASN A 160 -0.21 -11.04 2.71
N VAL A 161 -1.30 -11.05 3.46
CA VAL A 161 -1.68 -12.16 4.36
C VAL A 161 -2.94 -12.82 3.81
N PRO A 162 -2.99 -14.16 3.66
CA PRO A 162 -4.21 -14.86 3.28
C PRO A 162 -5.28 -14.73 4.38
N ASN A 163 -6.56 -14.82 4.01
CA ASN A 163 -7.64 -14.78 5.00
C ASN A 163 -7.70 -16.07 5.83
N LEU A 164 -7.11 -16.02 7.03
CA LEU A 164 -7.01 -17.18 7.91
C LEU A 164 -8.26 -17.31 8.82
N PRO A 165 -8.81 -18.52 9.00
CA PRO A 165 -9.84 -18.77 9.99
C PRO A 165 -9.38 -18.43 11.41
N GLU A 166 -10.33 -18.18 12.30
CA GLU A 166 -10.04 -18.01 13.72
C GLU A 166 -9.36 -19.26 14.30
N GLY A 167 -8.29 -19.07 15.07
CA GLY A 167 -7.51 -20.15 15.67
C GLY A 167 -6.56 -20.89 14.71
N ALA A 168 -6.54 -20.55 13.42
CA ALA A 168 -5.59 -21.14 12.48
C ALA A 168 -4.13 -20.77 12.83
N SER A 169 -3.21 -21.69 12.57
CA SER A 169 -1.77 -21.41 12.64
C SER A 169 -1.38 -20.39 11.56
N ILE A 170 -0.46 -19.50 11.88
CA ILE A 170 0.13 -18.57 10.91
C ILE A 170 0.97 -19.40 9.92
N PRO A 171 0.73 -19.31 8.60
CA PRO A 171 1.48 -20.03 7.58
C PRO A 171 2.89 -19.45 7.40
N ASP A 172 3.71 -20.12 6.59
CA ASP A 172 5.07 -19.66 6.31
C ASP A 172 5.08 -18.28 5.63
N ILE A 173 6.08 -17.47 6.00
CA ILE A 173 6.38 -16.19 5.36
C ILE A 173 7.40 -16.44 4.25
N ARG A 174 7.08 -16.01 3.02
CA ARG A 174 7.99 -16.04 1.87
C ARG A 174 8.38 -14.62 1.48
N VAL A 175 9.68 -14.41 1.29
CA VAL A 175 10.18 -13.21 0.60
C VAL A 175 9.91 -13.39 -0.89
N THR A 176 9.27 -12.40 -1.50
CA THR A 176 8.72 -12.53 -2.85
C THR A 176 9.12 -11.39 -3.78
N THR A 177 8.95 -11.59 -5.08
CA THR A 177 9.00 -10.54 -6.11
C THR A 177 7.60 -10.01 -6.42
N GLN A 178 7.51 -8.82 -7.02
CA GLN A 178 6.24 -8.32 -7.56
C GLN A 178 5.82 -9.19 -8.75
N GLY A 179 4.65 -9.82 -8.65
CA GLY A 179 4.05 -10.56 -9.76
C GLY A 179 3.53 -9.67 -10.88
N ARG A 180 3.09 -10.28 -11.98
CA ARG A 180 2.53 -9.56 -13.14
C ARG A 180 1.08 -9.92 -13.34
N ARG A 181 0.26 -8.91 -13.60
CA ARG A 181 -1.17 -9.06 -13.82
C ARG A 181 -1.48 -9.34 -15.28
N ILE A 182 -2.50 -10.17 -15.52
CA ILE A 182 -3.14 -10.27 -16.83
C ILE A 182 -4.36 -9.33 -16.78
N PHE A 183 -4.23 -8.18 -17.42
CA PHE A 183 -5.36 -7.27 -17.61
C PHE A 183 -6.26 -7.82 -18.72
N GLY A 184 -7.49 -8.20 -18.37
CA GLY A 184 -8.53 -8.39 -19.37
C GLY A 184 -9.12 -7.04 -19.83
N SER A 185 -9.83 -7.03 -20.95
CA SER A 185 -10.49 -5.85 -21.53
C SER A 185 -11.77 -5.44 -20.77
N GLY A 186 -11.77 -5.51 -19.44
CA GLY A 186 -12.96 -5.47 -18.59
C GLY A 186 -13.55 -4.07 -18.44
N ILE A 187 -14.10 -3.49 -19.51
CA ILE A 187 -15.00 -2.35 -19.42
C ILE A 187 -16.43 -2.86 -19.49
N VAL A 188 -17.21 -2.66 -18.43
CA VAL A 188 -18.64 -2.97 -18.44
C VAL A 188 -19.41 -1.72 -18.79
N LYS A 189 -19.97 -1.70 -19.99
CA LYS A 189 -20.90 -0.67 -20.45
C LYS A 189 -22.31 -0.96 -19.94
N ASN A 190 -23.00 0.07 -19.47
CA ASN A 190 -24.40 -0.04 -19.06
C ASN A 190 -25.13 1.31 -19.34
N GLU A 191 -26.43 1.35 -19.14
CA GLU A 191 -27.29 2.49 -19.45
C GLU A 191 -28.12 2.87 -18.22
N ASP A 192 -28.20 4.16 -17.90
CA ASP A 192 -29.01 4.66 -16.80
C ASP A 192 -30.51 4.73 -17.19
N PRO A 193 -31.43 4.89 -16.23
CA PRO A 193 -32.87 4.96 -16.53
C PRO A 193 -33.32 6.12 -17.43
N ARG A 194 -32.43 7.06 -17.75
CA ARG A 194 -32.67 8.21 -18.65
C ARG A 194 -32.03 8.01 -20.03
N GLY A 195 -31.43 6.86 -20.30
CA GLY A 195 -30.76 6.55 -21.55
C GLY A 195 -29.31 7.02 -21.63
N GLY A 196 -28.72 7.46 -20.52
CA GLY A 196 -27.32 7.87 -20.45
C GLY A 196 -26.40 6.66 -20.31
N GLU A 197 -25.45 6.51 -21.22
CA GLU A 197 -24.43 5.45 -21.12
C GLU A 197 -23.45 5.75 -19.98
N TYR A 198 -23.09 4.72 -19.21
CA TYR A 198 -22.00 4.76 -18.26
C TYR A 198 -21.13 3.50 -18.33
N TYR A 199 -19.92 3.61 -17.78
CA TYR A 199 -18.88 2.61 -17.95
C TYR A 199 -18.24 2.32 -16.60
N TRP A 200 -18.18 1.04 -16.23
CA TRP A 200 -17.39 0.57 -15.09
C TRP A 200 -16.06 0.02 -15.59
N ILE A 201 -14.98 0.43 -14.92
CA ILE A 201 -13.67 -0.19 -15.07
C ILE A 201 -13.66 -1.43 -14.17
N GLY A 202 -13.43 -2.60 -14.76
CA GLY A 202 -13.55 -3.91 -14.11
C GLY A 202 -14.72 -4.71 -14.71
N GLY A 203 -14.46 -5.95 -15.14
CA GLY A 203 -15.51 -6.77 -15.79
C GLY A 203 -15.09 -8.16 -16.26
N SER A 204 -13.80 -8.41 -16.48
CA SER A 204 -13.25 -9.73 -16.83
C SER A 204 -12.47 -10.31 -15.65
N GLU A 205 -12.43 -11.64 -15.50
CA GLU A 205 -11.58 -12.29 -14.51
C GLU A 205 -10.13 -11.82 -14.68
N LEU A 206 -9.62 -11.20 -13.62
CA LEU A 206 -8.25 -10.73 -13.55
C LEU A 206 -7.39 -11.92 -13.14
N GLY A 207 -6.51 -12.34 -14.04
CA GLY A 207 -5.54 -13.39 -13.79
C GLY A 207 -4.17 -12.80 -13.45
N TYR A 208 -3.26 -13.68 -13.09
CA TYR A 208 -1.84 -13.35 -13.00
C TYR A 208 -1.07 -14.24 -13.97
N VAL A 209 0.11 -13.79 -14.40
CA VAL A 209 0.92 -14.57 -15.33
C VAL A 209 1.42 -15.84 -14.63
N ASP A 210 0.96 -17.00 -15.09
CA ASP A 210 1.46 -18.30 -14.66
C ASP A 210 2.97 -18.40 -14.97
N GLY A 211 3.79 -18.59 -13.94
CA GLY A 211 5.21 -18.93 -14.11
C GLY A 211 6.20 -18.14 -13.26
N ASP A 212 5.78 -17.15 -12.48
CA ASP A 212 6.70 -16.45 -11.56
C ASP A 212 6.71 -17.12 -10.18
N ALA A 213 7.41 -18.25 -10.07
CA ALA A 213 7.42 -19.14 -8.89
C ALA A 213 7.96 -18.46 -7.60
N GLY A 214 8.51 -17.24 -7.69
CA GLY A 214 8.93 -16.42 -6.56
C GLY A 214 8.04 -15.21 -6.28
N SER A 215 6.94 -15.04 -7.02
CA SER A 215 6.08 -13.86 -6.90
C SER A 215 5.18 -13.87 -5.66
N ASP A 216 4.74 -12.68 -5.29
CA ASP A 216 3.71 -12.45 -4.27
C ASP A 216 2.42 -13.21 -4.54
N VAL A 217 1.99 -13.24 -5.80
CA VAL A 217 0.83 -14.00 -6.25
C VAL A 217 1.02 -15.50 -6.02
N ALA A 218 2.17 -16.05 -6.42
CA ALA A 218 2.44 -17.48 -6.28
C ALA A 218 2.49 -17.90 -4.81
N ALA A 219 3.10 -17.09 -3.95
CA ALA A 219 3.12 -17.35 -2.51
C ALA A 219 1.70 -17.37 -1.91
N LEU A 220 0.82 -16.44 -2.31
CA LEU A 220 -0.56 -16.39 -1.85
C LEU A 220 -1.40 -17.56 -2.39
N ALA A 221 -1.17 -17.98 -3.63
CA ALA A 221 -1.80 -19.17 -4.21
C ALA A 221 -1.43 -20.46 -3.43
N ASP A 222 -0.21 -20.52 -2.90
CA ASP A 222 0.27 -21.59 -2.02
C ASP A 222 -0.18 -21.45 -0.55
N GLY A 223 -0.99 -20.44 -0.22
CA GLY A 223 -1.46 -20.17 1.15
C GLY A 223 -0.39 -19.63 2.09
N CYS A 224 0.74 -19.16 1.56
CA CYS A 224 1.80 -18.52 2.33
C CYS A 224 1.54 -17.01 2.48
N ILE A 225 2.24 -16.38 3.41
CA ILE A 225 2.32 -14.91 3.51
C ILE A 225 3.39 -14.43 2.54
N SER A 226 3.10 -13.38 1.78
CA SER A 226 4.07 -12.72 0.90
C SER A 226 4.64 -11.48 1.60
N VAL A 227 5.96 -11.32 1.49
CA VAL A 227 6.69 -10.10 1.86
C VAL A 227 7.57 -9.69 0.69
N THR A 228 7.15 -8.65 -0.03
CA THR A 228 7.89 -8.12 -1.19
C THR A 228 8.60 -6.83 -0.79
N PRO A 229 9.94 -6.76 -0.83
CA PRO A 229 10.65 -5.50 -0.70
C PRO A 229 10.47 -4.66 -1.98
N LEU A 230 10.03 -3.42 -1.81
CA LEU A 230 9.77 -2.47 -2.90
C LEU A 230 10.64 -1.23 -2.72
N HIS A 231 10.97 -0.56 -3.82
CA HIS A 231 11.82 0.62 -3.84
C HIS A 231 11.08 1.80 -4.48
N THR A 232 11.40 3.02 -4.03
CA THR A 232 10.75 4.25 -4.54
C THR A 232 11.25 4.71 -5.91
N ASP A 233 12.44 4.27 -6.32
CA ASP A 233 13.00 4.57 -7.65
C ASP A 233 12.48 3.60 -8.69
N LEU A 234 11.75 4.14 -9.67
CA LEU A 234 11.18 3.41 -10.79
C LEU A 234 12.14 3.29 -11.99
N THR A 235 13.35 3.83 -11.87
CA THR A 235 14.36 3.76 -12.93
C THR A 235 14.77 2.32 -13.20
N PHE A 236 14.45 1.83 -14.40
CA PHE A 236 14.94 0.53 -14.84
C PHE A 236 16.38 0.65 -15.36
N GLY A 237 17.34 0.50 -14.43
CA GLY A 237 18.77 0.66 -14.72
C GLY A 237 19.28 -0.18 -15.90
N GLY A 238 18.67 -1.36 -16.12
CA GLY A 238 19.04 -2.28 -17.21
C GLY A 238 18.82 -1.73 -18.63
N PHE A 239 18.04 -0.65 -18.79
CA PHE A 239 17.78 -0.03 -20.10
C PHE A 239 18.51 1.31 -20.31
N ILE A 240 19.24 1.81 -19.31
CA ILE A 240 19.91 3.11 -19.41
C ILE A 240 20.97 3.12 -20.53
N SER A 241 21.74 2.04 -20.67
CA SER A 241 22.77 1.92 -21.72
C SER A 241 22.13 1.99 -23.10
N ASP A 242 21.16 1.11 -23.36
CA ASP A 242 20.46 1.03 -24.64
C ASP A 242 19.77 2.35 -25.01
N LEU A 243 19.17 3.03 -24.02
CA LEU A 243 18.53 4.34 -24.24
C LEU A 243 19.54 5.45 -24.54
N SER A 244 20.76 5.37 -23.99
CA SER A 244 21.82 6.35 -24.24
C SER A 244 22.34 6.25 -25.69
N ASP A 245 22.33 5.05 -26.27
CA ASP A 245 22.73 4.80 -27.65
C ASP A 245 21.76 5.39 -28.68
N TRP A 246 20.58 5.85 -28.27
CA TRP A 246 19.60 6.49 -29.17
C TRP A 246 20.02 7.90 -29.61
N GLU A 247 21.16 8.41 -29.13
CA GLU A 247 21.69 9.73 -29.44
C GLU A 247 20.63 10.85 -29.28
N LEU A 248 19.77 10.75 -28.26
CA LEU A 248 18.65 11.69 -27.98
C LEU A 248 19.09 13.16 -27.83
N ASN A 249 20.39 13.40 -27.73
CA ASN A 249 21.00 14.73 -27.72
C ASN A 249 21.00 15.40 -29.11
N GLN A 250 20.67 14.70 -30.18
CA GLN A 250 20.48 15.30 -31.50
C GLN A 250 19.15 16.06 -31.54
N LYS A 251 19.20 17.37 -31.87
CA LYS A 251 17.98 18.20 -31.97
C LYS A 251 17.02 17.63 -33.03
N PRO A 252 15.72 17.47 -32.71
CA PRO A 252 14.73 17.15 -33.73
C PRO A 252 14.71 18.25 -34.80
N GLY A 253 14.98 17.90 -36.07
CA GLY A 253 14.86 18.81 -37.22
C GLY A 253 16.15 19.47 -37.74
N GLY A 254 17.34 19.03 -37.30
CA GLY A 254 18.60 19.46 -37.90
C GLY A 254 18.86 18.79 -39.26
N HIS A 255 18.27 19.29 -40.34
CA HIS A 255 18.74 18.96 -41.69
C HIS A 255 20.20 19.42 -41.84
N ARG A 256 21.07 18.50 -42.25
CA ARG A 256 22.40 18.82 -42.81
C ARG A 256 22.27 19.54 -44.14
#